data_AF-A0A7Y5AGS2-F1
#
_entry.id   AF-A0A7Y5AGS2-F1
#
_cell.length_a   1.000
_cell.length_b   1.000
_cell.length_c   1.000
_cell.angle_alpha   90.00
_cell.angle_beta   90.00
_cell.angle_gamma   90.00
#
_symmetry.space_group_name_H-M   'P 1'
#
loop_
_entity.id
_entity.type
_entity.pdbx_description
1 polymer ?
#
loop_
_entity_poly.entity_id
_entity_poly.type
_entity_poly.pdbx_seq_one_letter_code
_entity_poly.pdbx_strand_id
1 'polypeptide(L)'
;DQQLTLKTADGKTEVVKPVAANGRGEREINPVKVSLALYQGDKKVGDVKPVALERGEAAVLYVTGSGNSLSPVWVTRPVASN
;
A
#
# COMPACT_ATOMS: atom_id res chain seq x y z
N ASP A 1 -14.12 14.07 0.48
CA ASP A 1 -13.35 12.82 0.27
C ASP A 1 -12.02 12.86 0.99
N GLN A 2 -11.72 11.82 1.76
CA GLN A 2 -10.46 11.69 2.47
C GLN A 2 -9.45 10.91 1.61
N GLN A 3 -8.23 11.44 1.48
CA GLN A 3 -7.15 10.78 0.77
C GLN A 3 -6.48 9.72 1.65
N LEU A 4 -6.00 8.65 1.01
CA LEU A 4 -5.25 7.59 1.66
C LEU A 4 -3.83 7.55 1.13
N THR A 5 -2.86 7.33 2.02
CA THR A 5 -1.44 7.22 1.68
C THR A 5 -0.89 5.91 2.24
N LEU A 6 0.06 5.33 1.53
CA LEU A 6 0.77 4.13 1.96
C LEU A 6 2.10 4.55 2.56
N LYS A 7 2.30 4.28 3.85
CA LYS A 7 3.55 4.57 4.56
C LYS A 7 4.14 3.29 5.13
N THR A 8 5.39 3.38 5.58
CA THR A 8 5.97 2.36 6.46
C THR A 8 5.15 2.25 7.76
N ALA A 9 5.14 1.08 8.39
CA ALA A 9 4.35 0.83 9.59
C ALA A 9 4.74 1.73 10.78
N ASP A 10 5.97 2.25 10.79
CA ASP A 10 6.47 3.24 11.75
C ASP A 10 6.01 4.69 11.43
N GLY A 11 5.32 4.91 10.31
CA GLY A 11 4.74 6.18 9.89
C GLY A 11 5.74 7.20 9.34
N LYS A 12 7.04 6.88 9.32
CA LYS A 12 8.10 7.86 9.01
C LYS A 12 8.32 8.07 7.52
N THR A 13 8.17 7.01 6.73
CA THR A 13 8.48 7.05 5.30
C THR A 13 7.22 6.93 4.49
N GLU A 14 6.94 7.96 3.69
CA GLU A 14 5.89 7.88 2.69
C GLU A 14 6.35 7.03 1.50
N VAL A 15 5.64 5.93 1.28
CA VAL A 15 5.91 4.99 0.21
C VAL A 15 5.16 5.44 -1.03
N VAL A 16 3.83 5.54 -1.00
CA VAL A 16 3.04 6.06 -2.13
C VAL A 16 2.43 7.40 -1.71
N LYS A 17 2.51 8.40 -2.59
CA LYS A 17 1.88 9.72 -2.36
C LYS A 17 0.38 9.59 -2.08
N PRO A 18 -0.26 10.58 -1.41
CA PRO A 18 -1.69 10.54 -1.14
C PRO A 18 -2.53 10.31 -2.41
N VAL A 19 -3.41 9.32 -2.32
CA VAL A 19 -4.32 8.92 -3.40
C VAL A 19 -5.74 9.32 -3.01
N ALA A 20 -6.41 10.04 -3.92
CA ALA A 20 -7.81 10.41 -3.75
C ALA A 20 -8.75 9.20 -3.89
N ALA A 21 -9.99 9.34 -3.42
CA ALA A 21 -11.01 8.32 -3.62
C ALA A 21 -11.17 8.01 -5.12
N ASN A 22 -11.31 6.73 -5.46
CA ASN A 22 -11.36 6.22 -6.83
C ASN A 22 -10.13 6.56 -7.70
N GLY A 23 -9.01 6.94 -7.08
CA GLY A 23 -7.75 7.20 -7.75
C GLY A 23 -6.77 6.04 -7.66
N ARG A 24 -5.60 6.22 -8.29
CA ARG A 24 -4.45 5.32 -8.19
C ARG A 24 -3.18 6.15 -7.97
N GLY A 25 -2.28 5.62 -7.16
CA GLY A 25 -0.91 6.10 -7.01
C GLY A 25 0.08 5.00 -7.36
N GLU A 26 1.23 5.37 -7.89
CA GLU A 26 2.28 4.44 -8.31
C GLU A 26 3.64 4.95 -7.85
N ARG A 27 4.53 4.01 -7.53
CA ARG A 27 5.93 4.33 -7.22
C ARG A 27 6.81 3.12 -7.43
N GLU A 28 7.97 3.36 -8.03
CA GLU A 28 9.08 2.41 -8.03
C GLU A 28 9.79 2.39 -6.67
N ILE A 29 9.87 1.21 -6.08
CA ILE A 29 10.46 0.98 -4.76
C ILE A 29 11.62 -0.01 -4.95
N ASN A 30 12.73 0.25 -4.27
CA ASN A 30 13.85 -0.70 -4.25
C ASN A 30 13.43 -2.02 -3.59
N PRO A 31 14.04 -3.16 -3.97
CA PRO A 31 13.71 -4.45 -3.38
C PRO A 31 14.10 -4.49 -1.90
N VAL A 32 13.10 -4.51 -1.02
CA VAL A 32 13.28 -4.52 0.44
C VAL A 32 12.14 -5.28 1.12
N LYS A 33 12.43 -5.83 2.31
CA LYS A 33 11.39 -6.29 3.22
C LYS A 33 10.88 -5.09 4.01
N VAL A 34 9.60 -4.79 3.88
CA VAL A 34 8.99 -3.63 4.52
C VAL A 34 7.64 -3.98 5.12
N SER A 35 7.38 -3.45 6.31
CA SER A 35 6.04 -3.44 6.90
C SER A 35 5.34 -2.16 6.49
N LEU A 36 4.17 -2.29 5.88
CA LEU A 36 3.41 -1.18 5.32
C LEU A 36 2.13 -0.97 6.10
N ALA A 37 1.62 0.25 6.10
CA ALA A 37 0.33 0.58 6.70
C ALA A 37 -0.35 1.69 5.92
N LEU A 38 -1.68 1.67 5.95
CA LEU A 38 -2.53 2.70 5.40
C LEU A 38 -2.71 3.82 6.40
N TYR A 39 -2.54 5.03 5.91
CA TYR A 39 -2.73 6.26 6.66
C TYR A 39 -3.74 7.16 5.97
N GLN A 40 -4.49 7.87 6.80
CA GLN A 40 -5.38 8.96 6.42
C GLN A 40 -4.84 10.22 7.10
N GLY A 41 -4.09 11.03 6.33
CA GLY A 41 -3.24 12.06 6.90
C GLY A 41 -2.19 11.45 7.84
N ASP A 42 -2.28 11.76 9.13
CA ASP A 42 -1.39 11.24 10.18
C ASP A 42 -2.00 10.08 10.98
N LYS A 43 -3.29 9.77 10.75
CA LYS A 43 -3.96 8.67 11.43
C LYS A 43 -3.70 7.37 10.69
N LYS A 44 -3.13 6.38 11.39
CA LYS A 44 -3.06 5.00 10.91
C LYS A 44 -4.47 4.40 10.89
N VAL A 45 -4.91 3.92 9.73
CA VAL A 45 -6.27 3.35 9.55
C VAL A 45 -6.25 1.84 9.36
N GLY A 46 -5.11 1.26 9.00
CA GLY A 46 -4.97 -0.19 8.90
C GLY A 46 -3.53 -0.62 8.67
N ASP A 47 -3.18 -1.79 9.19
CA ASP A 47 -1.93 -2.47 8.88
C ASP A 47 -2.06 -3.25 7.57
N VAL A 48 -1.00 -3.22 6.76
CA VAL A 48 -0.84 -4.11 5.61
C VAL A 48 0.12 -5.20 6.02
N LYS A 49 -0.14 -6.44 5.59
CA LYS A 49 0.77 -7.55 5.87
C LYS A 49 2.18 -7.21 5.39
N PRO A 50 3.24 -7.56 6.14
CA PRO A 50 4.61 -7.35 5.68
C PRO A 50 4.83 -7.98 4.31
N VAL A 51 5.52 -7.26 3.42
CA VAL A 51 5.79 -7.69 2.06
C VAL A 51 7.28 -7.66 1.81
N ALA A 52 7.80 -8.74 1.21
CA ALA A 52 9.10 -8.73 0.58
C ALA A 52 8.90 -8.28 -0.86
N LEU A 53 9.35 -7.07 -1.19
CA LEU A 53 9.29 -6.57 -2.57
C LEU A 53 10.53 -7.06 -3.31
N GLU A 54 10.33 -7.75 -4.43
CA GLU A 54 11.42 -8.19 -5.29
C GLU A 54 11.62 -7.28 -6.50
N ARG A 55 12.82 -7.31 -7.09
CA ARG A 55 13.14 -6.50 -8.26
C ARG A 55 12.32 -6.99 -9.45
N GLY A 56 11.60 -6.08 -10.10
CA GLY A 56 10.76 -6.42 -11.25
C GLY A 56 9.39 -6.99 -10.86
N GLU A 57 9.08 -7.10 -9.57
CA GLU A 57 7.77 -7.52 -9.11
C GLU A 57 6.74 -6.38 -9.24
N ALA A 58 5.61 -6.68 -9.89
CA ALA A 58 4.46 -5.79 -9.93
C ALA A 58 3.46 -6.20 -8.83
N ALA A 59 3.43 -5.43 -7.75
CA ALA A 59 2.46 -5.58 -6.67
C ALA A 59 1.43 -4.46 -6.68
N VAL A 60 0.19 -4.78 -6.35
CA VAL A 60 -0.92 -3.84 -6.27
C VAL A 60 -1.62 -4.00 -4.93
N LEU A 61 -1.79 -2.90 -4.21
CA LEU A 61 -2.64 -2.83 -3.02
C LEU A 61 -4.00 -2.26 -3.41
N TYR A 62 -5.03 -3.10 -3.35
CA TYR A 62 -6.41 -2.65 -3.49
C TYR A 62 -6.96 -2.28 -2.12
N VAL A 63 -7.54 -1.09 -2.01
CA VAL A 63 -8.17 -0.64 -0.77
C VAL A 63 -9.65 -0.42 -1.05
N THR A 64 -10.48 -1.32 -0.54
CA THR A 64 -11.93 -1.18 -0.61
C THR A 64 -12.47 -0.75 0.75
N GLY A 65 -13.65 -0.14 0.77
CA GLY A 65 -14.29 0.29 2.01
C GLY A 65 -15.76 -0.12 2.04
N SER A 66 -16.25 -0.48 3.23
CA SER A 66 -17.67 -0.65 3.51
C SER A 66 -18.01 0.09 4.81
N GLY A 67 -18.85 1.12 4.71
CA GLY A 67 -19.11 2.04 5.82
C GLY A 67 -17.82 2.68 6.33
N ASN A 68 -17.52 2.51 7.62
CA ASN A 68 -16.32 3.03 8.27
C ASN A 68 -15.11 2.07 8.25
N SER A 69 -15.25 0.90 7.62
CA SER A 69 -14.20 -0.13 7.60
C SER A 69 -13.48 -0.15 6.26
N LEU A 70 -12.14 -0.16 6.32
CA LEU A 70 -11.27 -0.33 5.15
C LEU A 70 -10.73 -1.77 5.11
N SER A 71 -10.73 -2.34 3.91
CA SER A 71 -10.25 -3.70 3.61
C SER A 71 -9.09 -3.63 2.62
N PRO A 72 -7.84 -3.52 3.10
CA PRO A 72 -6.67 -3.58 2.25
C PRO A 72 -6.39 -5.02 1.79
N VAL A 73 -6.27 -5.22 0.48
CA VAL A 73 -5.93 -6.50 -0.16
C VAL A 73 -4.67 -6.32 -1.00
N TRP A 74 -3.61 -7.00 -0.60
CA TRP A 74 -2.35 -7.04 -1.34
C TRP A 74 -2.40 -8.13 -2.40
N VAL A 75 -2.16 -7.77 -3.66
CA VAL A 75 -2.18 -8.67 -4.81
C VAL A 75 -0.83 -8.57 -5.50
N THR A 76 -0.13 -9.70 -5.58
CA THR A 76 1.07 -9.84 -6.41
C THR A 76 0.67 -10.57 -7.68
N ARG A 77 1.20 -10.15 -8.83
CA ARG A 77 1.10 -11.00 -10.02
C ARG A 77 2.03 -12.19 -9.83
N PRO A 78 1.61 -13.42 -10.14
CA PRO A 78 2.55 -14.53 -10.21
C PRO A 78 3.70 -14.13 -11.13
N VAL A 79 4.92 -14.11 -10.61
CA VAL A 79 6.09 -14.06 -11.48
C VAL A 79 6.04 -15.34 -12.29
N ALA A 80 5.88 -15.23 -13.61
CA ALA A 80 6.03 -16.37 -14.48
C ALA A 80 7.43 -16.93 -14.22
N SER A 81 7.51 -18.09 -13.57
CA SER A 81 8.76 -18.84 -13.49
C SER A 81 9.02 -19.33 -14.90
N ASN A 82 9.92 -18.65 -15.60
CA ASN A 82 10.51 -19.15 -16.84
C ASN A 82 11.41 -20.35 -16.54
#